data_AF-A0A2V6SIQ5-F1
#
_entry.id   AF-A0A2V6SIQ5-F1
#
_cell.length_a   1.000
_cell.length_b   1.000
_cell.length_c   1.000
_cell.angle_alpha   90.00
_cell.angle_beta   90.00
_cell.angle_gamma   90.00
#
_symmetry.space_group_name_H-M   'P 1'
#
loop_
_entity.id
_entity.type
_entity.pdbx_description
1 polymer ?
#
loop_
_entity_poly.entity_id
_entity_poly.type
_entity_poly.pdbx_seq_one_letter_code
_entity_poly.pdbx_strand_id
1 'polypeptide(L)'
;MARVLEPEVMDAAGEALAYDELERLLGPILFQGFAESAVNMGVASGRVLDVGTGPGRIAIRIAKLNPALSIDAIDLSRSMLSLAEQNAREQGVGDRVRFLLSDAKRIPFPDRTFDLTVCHNML
;
A
#
# COMPACT_ATOMS: atom_id res chain seq x y z
N MET A 1 33.17 -17.68 -0.28
CA MET A 1 32.47 -16.62 -1.04
C MET A 1 31.79 -15.71 -0.03
N ALA A 2 32.08 -14.41 -0.02
CA ALA A 2 31.45 -13.48 0.91
C ALA A 2 29.99 -13.27 0.50
N ARG A 3 29.03 -13.37 1.43
CA ARG A 3 27.64 -13.02 1.16
C ARG A 3 27.57 -11.51 0.94
N VAL A 4 26.96 -11.11 -0.17
CA VAL A 4 26.51 -9.73 -0.37
C VAL A 4 25.09 -9.67 0.19
N LEU A 5 24.84 -8.74 1.11
CA LEU A 5 23.49 -8.49 1.62
C LEU A 5 22.72 -7.73 0.54
N GLU A 6 21.53 -8.22 0.21
CA GLU A 6 20.61 -7.46 -0.62
C GLU A 6 20.13 -6.22 0.16
N PRO A 7 19.84 -5.10 -0.52
CA PRO A 7 19.29 -3.92 0.11
C PRO A 7 17.97 -4.26 0.82
N GLU A 8 17.78 -3.75 2.04
CA GLU A 8 16.52 -3.94 2.80
C GLU A 8 15.32 -3.24 2.14
N VAL A 9 15.56 -2.25 1.26
CA VAL A 9 14.53 -1.40 0.66
C VAL A 9 14.75 -1.29 -0.85
N MET A 10 13.68 -1.57 -1.62
CA MET A 10 13.66 -1.38 -3.08
C MET A 10 13.39 0.10 -3.41
N ASP A 11 14.42 0.95 -3.30
CA ASP A 11 14.30 2.40 -3.56
C ASP A 11 14.88 2.81 -4.92
N ALA A 12 15.48 1.87 -5.67
CA ALA A 12 15.94 2.12 -7.04
C ALA A 12 14.74 2.24 -7.99
N ALA A 13 14.61 3.38 -8.68
CA ALA A 13 13.44 3.67 -9.52
C ALA A 13 13.20 2.63 -10.63
N GLY A 14 14.26 2.08 -11.25
CA GLY A 14 14.13 1.06 -12.30
C GLY A 14 13.57 -0.26 -11.78
N GLU A 15 14.00 -0.68 -10.59
CA GLU A 15 13.50 -1.90 -9.93
C GLU A 15 12.06 -1.74 -9.48
N ALA A 16 11.74 -0.58 -8.87
CA ALA A 16 10.38 -0.26 -8.45
C ALA A 16 9.39 -0.22 -9.64
N LEU A 17 9.80 0.30 -10.79
CA LEU A 17 8.99 0.32 -12.01
C LEU A 17 8.71 -1.09 -12.54
N ALA A 18 9.75 -1.93 -12.65
CA ALA A 18 9.59 -3.31 -13.11
C ALA A 18 8.68 -4.12 -12.17
N TYR A 19 8.83 -3.89 -10.86
CA TYR A 19 7.97 -4.49 -9.84
C TYR A 19 6.51 -4.02 -9.97
N ASP A 20 6.28 -2.71 -10.12
CA ASP A 20 4.94 -2.15 -10.31
C ASP A 20 4.25 -2.69 -11.56
N GLU A 21 4.98 -2.86 -12.66
CA GLU A 21 4.43 -3.41 -13.91
C GLU A 21 3.99 -4.87 -13.76
N LEU A 22 4.79 -5.67 -13.05
CA LEU A 22 4.43 -7.05 -12.70
C LEU A 22 3.17 -7.08 -11.83
N GLU A 23 3.11 -6.26 -10.79
CA GLU A 23 1.94 -6.17 -9.92
C GLU A 23 0.71 -5.59 -10.61
N ARG A 24 0.89 -4.73 -11.62
CA ARG A 24 -0.20 -4.22 -12.46
C ARG A 24 -0.87 -5.36 -13.21
N LEU A 25 -0.06 -6.28 -13.76
CA LEU A 25 -0.53 -7.44 -14.51
C LEU A 25 -1.17 -8.49 -13.60
N LEU A 26 -0.49 -8.87 -12.51
CA LEU A 26 -0.91 -9.97 -11.65
C LEU A 26 -1.87 -9.56 -10.53
N GLY A 27 -1.86 -8.28 -10.15
CA GLY A 27 -2.58 -7.78 -8.99
C GLY A 27 -4.10 -8.03 -8.98
N PRO A 28 -4.84 -8.01 -10.12
CA PRO A 28 -6.25 -8.40 -10.11
C PRO A 28 -6.49 -9.84 -9.64
N ILE A 29 -5.53 -10.74 -9.85
CA ILE A 29 -5.62 -12.14 -9.40
C ILE A 29 -5.10 -12.26 -7.96
N LEU A 30 -3.96 -11.63 -7.67
CA LEU A 30 -3.26 -11.82 -6.40
C LEU A 30 -3.89 -11.04 -5.23
N PHE A 31 -4.39 -9.83 -5.48
CA PHE A 31 -4.74 -8.88 -4.42
C PHE A 31 -6.23 -8.62 -4.27
N GLN A 32 -7.06 -9.04 -5.23
CA GLN A 32 -8.50 -8.79 -5.20
C GLN A 32 -9.15 -9.45 -3.99
N GLY A 33 -8.90 -10.76 -3.77
CA GLY A 33 -9.47 -11.48 -2.64
C GLY A 33 -9.02 -10.93 -1.29
N PHE A 34 -7.78 -10.44 -1.19
CA PHE A 34 -7.28 -9.79 0.03
C PHE A 34 -8.03 -8.48 0.31
N ALA A 35 -8.17 -7.61 -0.71
CA ALA A 35 -8.87 -6.34 -0.56
C ALA A 35 -10.36 -6.54 -0.24
N GLU A 36 -11.02 -7.52 -0.85
CA GLU A 36 -12.40 -7.90 -0.53
C GLU A 36 -12.52 -8.42 0.91
N SER A 37 -11.59 -9.28 1.33
CA SER A 37 -11.55 -9.78 2.71
C SER A 37 -11.40 -8.64 3.72
N ALA A 38 -10.52 -7.67 3.43
CA ALA A 38 -10.32 -6.49 4.27
C ALA A 38 -11.60 -5.65 4.42
N VAL A 39 -12.31 -5.37 3.32
CA VAL A 39 -13.58 -4.63 3.35
C VAL A 39 -14.67 -5.41 4.10
N ASN A 40 -14.65 -6.74 4.02
CA ASN A 40 -15.61 -7.61 4.70
C ASN A 40 -15.31 -7.84 6.19
N MET A 41 -14.28 -7.23 6.77
CA MET A 41 -13.99 -7.31 8.22
C MET A 41 -14.98 -6.52 9.10
N GLY A 42 -15.92 -5.78 8.49
CA GLY A 42 -17.02 -5.12 9.21
C GLY A 42 -16.83 -3.61 9.44
N VAL A 43 -15.77 -3.01 8.90
CA VAL A 43 -15.59 -1.55 8.92
C VAL A 43 -16.36 -0.92 7.76
N ALA A 44 -17.57 -0.45 8.05
CA ALA A 44 -18.46 0.14 7.05
C ALA A 44 -17.97 1.51 6.54
N SER A 45 -17.35 2.31 7.42
CA SER A 45 -16.73 3.60 7.11
C SER A 45 -15.61 3.86 8.13
N GLY A 46 -14.66 4.74 7.80
CA GLY A 46 -13.57 5.08 8.72
C GLY A 46 -12.20 5.19 8.06
N ARG A 47 -11.15 5.01 8.87
CA ARG A 47 -9.75 5.14 8.46
C ARG A 47 -9.04 3.79 8.46
N VAL A 48 -8.36 3.49 7.37
CA VAL A 48 -7.55 2.28 7.20
C VAL A 48 -6.07 2.66 7.13
N LEU A 49 -5.21 1.87 7.78
CA LEU A 49 -3.76 1.92 7.59
C LEU A 49 -3.31 0.75 6.71
N ASP A 50 -2.60 1.03 5.62
CA ASP A 50 -1.89 0.04 4.81
C ASP A 50 -0.38 0.14 5.10
N VAL A 51 0.21 -0.91 5.66
CA VAL A 51 1.62 -0.94 6.08
C VAL A 51 2.45 -1.71 5.06
N GLY A 52 3.48 -1.06 4.49
CA GLY A 52 4.26 -1.62 3.39
C GLY A 52 3.47 -1.60 2.09
N THR A 53 2.86 -0.47 1.76
CA THR A 53 1.89 -0.36 0.66
C THR A 53 2.50 -0.60 -0.73
N GLY A 54 3.83 -0.52 -0.85
CA GLY A 54 4.53 -0.62 -2.12
C GLY A 54 3.95 0.37 -3.15
N PRO A 55 3.60 -0.07 -4.38
CA PRO A 55 3.00 0.80 -5.37
C PRO A 55 1.48 1.03 -5.17
N GLY A 56 0.96 0.80 -3.96
CA GLY A 56 -0.39 1.18 -3.54
C GLY A 56 -1.51 0.25 -4.01
N ARG A 57 -1.18 -0.93 -4.53
CA ARG A 57 -2.12 -1.81 -5.23
C ARG A 57 -3.27 -2.29 -4.34
N ILE A 58 -3.03 -2.57 -3.07
CA ILE A 58 -4.06 -2.99 -2.11
C ILE A 58 -4.85 -1.79 -1.59
N ALA A 59 -4.16 -0.73 -1.11
CA ALA A 59 -4.80 0.52 -0.68
C ALA A 59 -5.80 1.07 -1.73
N ILE A 60 -5.40 1.13 -3.01
CA ILE A 60 -6.25 1.60 -4.10
C ILE A 60 -7.47 0.69 -4.30
N ARG A 61 -7.31 -0.63 -4.22
CA ARG A 61 -8.43 -1.58 -4.35
C ARG A 61 -9.42 -1.44 -3.21
N ILE A 62 -8.95 -1.34 -1.97
CA ILE A 62 -9.80 -1.10 -0.80
C ILE A 62 -10.58 0.22 -0.99
N ALA A 63 -9.91 1.28 -1.43
CA ALA A 63 -10.55 2.56 -1.72
C ALA A 63 -11.68 2.43 -2.77
N LYS A 64 -11.47 1.64 -3.83
CA LYS A 64 -12.47 1.43 -4.88
C LYS A 64 -13.65 0.58 -4.42
N LEU A 65 -13.38 -0.43 -3.59
CA LEU A 65 -14.40 -1.35 -3.08
C LEU A 65 -15.30 -0.70 -2.03
N ASN A 66 -14.76 0.17 -1.17
CA ASN A 66 -15.55 0.92 -0.21
C ASN A 66 -15.24 2.44 -0.27
N PRO A 67 -16.11 3.24 -0.92
CA PRO A 67 -15.95 4.68 -1.02
C PRO A 67 -15.99 5.43 0.32
N ALA A 68 -16.52 4.82 1.39
CA ALA A 68 -16.62 5.41 2.72
C ALA A 68 -15.35 5.23 3.57
N LEU A 69 -14.32 4.56 3.03
CA LEU A 69 -13.01 4.42 3.66
C LEU A 69 -12.04 5.48 3.13
N SER A 70 -11.26 6.04 4.06
CA SER A 70 -10.05 6.82 3.77
C SER A 70 -8.83 6.02 4.20
N ILE A 71 -7.79 6.01 3.37
CA ILE A 71 -6.63 5.15 3.57
C ILE A 71 -5.40 6.02 3.77
N ASP A 72 -4.67 5.74 4.85
CA ASP A 72 -3.28 6.13 5.00
C ASP A 72 -2.41 4.93 4.68
N ALA A 73 -1.44 5.11 3.79
CA ALA A 73 -0.62 4.04 3.27
C ALA A 73 0.85 4.42 3.47
N ILE A 74 1.61 3.57 4.15
CA ILE A 74 3.00 3.84 4.50
C ILE A 74 3.96 2.87 3.84
N ASP A 75 5.13 3.37 3.46
CA ASP A 75 6.24 2.56 2.95
C ASP A 75 7.58 3.23 3.29
N LEU A 76 8.66 2.45 3.25
CA LEU A 76 10.03 2.92 3.42
C LEU A 76 10.67 3.38 2.10
N SER A 77 10.11 2.99 0.95
CA SER A 77 10.62 3.33 -0.38
C SER A 77 9.93 4.57 -0.94
N ARG A 78 10.72 5.62 -1.24
CA ARG A 78 10.20 6.84 -1.89
C ARG A 78 9.79 6.56 -3.33
N SER A 79 10.54 5.68 -4.01
CA SER A 79 10.23 5.26 -5.38
C SER A 79 8.88 4.54 -5.45
N MET A 80 8.59 3.64 -4.49
CA MET A 80 7.29 2.97 -4.41
C MET A 80 6.14 3.94 -4.17
N LEU A 81 6.29 4.85 -3.20
CA LEU A 81 5.24 5.84 -2.89
C LEU A 81 4.95 6.77 -4.07
N SER A 82 5.98 7.14 -4.84
CA SER A 82 5.79 7.96 -6.05
C SER A 82 4.94 7.24 -7.09
N LEU A 83 5.17 5.94 -7.30
CA LEU A 83 4.34 5.10 -8.16
C LEU A 83 2.93 4.91 -7.60
N ALA A 84 2.81 4.74 -6.29
CA ALA A 84 1.53 4.59 -5.60
C ALA A 84 0.62 5.81 -5.78
N GLU A 85 1.18 7.02 -5.64
CA GLU A 85 0.46 8.27 -5.91
C GLU A 85 -0.04 8.35 -7.36
N GLN A 86 0.83 8.03 -8.32
CA GLN A 86 0.45 8.01 -9.73
C GLN A 86 -0.68 7.00 -9.98
N ASN A 87 -0.52 5.77 -9.52
CA ASN A 87 -1.50 4.70 -9.64
C ASN A 87 -2.86 5.09 -9.03
N ALA A 88 -2.86 5.79 -7.89
CA ALA A 88 -4.09 6.22 -7.22
C ALA A 88 -4.80 7.34 -7.98
N ARG A 89 -4.06 8.29 -8.54
CA ARG A 89 -4.60 9.35 -9.41
C ARG A 89 -5.20 8.76 -10.68
N GLU A 90 -4.48 7.85 -11.36
CA GLU A 90 -4.95 7.17 -12.57
C GLU A 90 -6.24 6.37 -12.34
N GLN A 91 -6.42 5.81 -11.14
CA GLN A 91 -7.62 5.06 -10.76
C GLN A 91 -8.71 5.89 -10.07
N GLY A 92 -8.54 7.21 -9.99
CA GLY A 92 -9.57 8.13 -9.47
C GLY A 92 -9.81 8.03 -7.96
N VAL A 93 -8.82 7.59 -7.18
CA VAL A 93 -8.92 7.49 -5.72
C VAL A 93 -7.88 8.33 -4.96
N GLY A 94 -7.12 9.17 -5.67
CA GLY A 94 -6.05 9.99 -5.10
C GLY A 94 -6.48 10.89 -3.93
N ASP A 95 -7.74 11.33 -3.91
CA ASP A 95 -8.26 12.17 -2.81
C ASP A 95 -8.57 11.39 -1.52
N ARG A 96 -8.54 10.05 -1.58
CA ARG A 96 -8.92 9.17 -0.46
C ARG A 96 -7.78 8.26 -0.01
N VAL A 97 -6.67 8.22 -0.74
CA VAL A 97 -5.48 7.45 -0.37
C VAL A 97 -4.31 8.40 -0.20
N ARG A 98 -3.85 8.55 1.03
CA ARG A 98 -2.68 9.35 1.38
C ARG A 98 -1.47 8.44 1.56
N PHE A 99 -0.40 8.72 0.83
CA PHE A 99 0.85 7.96 0.88
C PHE A 99 1.89 8.71 1.73
N LEU A 100 2.55 8.02 2.66
CA LEU A 100 3.53 8.62 3.56
C LEU A 100 4.80 7.76 3.66
N LEU A 101 5.96 8.41 3.56
CA LEU A 101 7.24 7.77 3.84
C LEU A 101 7.37 7.54 5.35
N SER A 102 7.37 6.28 5.77
CA SER A 102 7.49 5.93 7.18
C SER A 102 8.03 4.53 7.40
N ASP A 103 8.79 4.37 8.48
CA ASP A 103 9.17 3.06 9.01
C ASP A 103 7.99 2.46 9.78
N ALA A 104 7.61 1.23 9.46
CA ALA A 104 6.57 0.49 10.18
C ALA A 104 6.93 0.23 11.66
N LYS A 105 8.22 0.24 12.02
CA LYS A 105 8.67 0.17 13.42
C LYS A 105 8.34 1.44 14.21
N ARG A 106 8.02 2.54 13.52
CA ARG A 106 7.75 3.87 14.11
C ARG A 106 6.66 4.60 13.33
N ILE A 107 5.44 4.09 13.44
CA ILE A 107 4.25 4.64 12.78
C ILE A 107 3.93 6.04 13.35
N PRO A 108 3.75 7.09 12.51
CA PRO A 108 3.65 8.48 12.95
C PRO A 108 2.18 8.87 13.22
N PHE A 109 1.41 7.97 13.80
CA PHE A 109 0.00 8.18 14.12
C PHE A 109 -0.24 7.90 15.61
N PRO A 110 -1.14 8.66 16.27
CA PRO A 110 -1.56 8.35 17.62
C PRO A 110 -2.20 6.96 17.72
N ASP A 111 -2.18 6.38 18.91
CA ASP A 111 -2.90 5.15 19.20
C ASP A 111 -4.39 5.29 18.86
N ARG A 112 -5.01 4.18 18.43
CA ARG A 112 -6.46 4.11 18.12
C ARG A 112 -6.92 5.07 17.01
N THR A 113 -6.02 5.43 16.09
CA THR A 113 -6.33 6.28 14.93
C THR A 113 -7.10 5.55 13.82
N PHE A 114 -6.89 4.24 13.68
CA PHE A 114 -7.39 3.45 12.56
C PHE A 114 -8.40 2.40 13.02
N ASP A 115 -9.43 2.21 12.21
CA ASP A 115 -10.47 1.21 12.40
C ASP A 115 -10.05 -0.15 11.83
N LEU A 116 -9.15 -0.14 10.84
CA LEU A 116 -8.55 -1.32 10.24
C LEU A 116 -7.08 -1.06 9.91
N THR A 117 -6.24 -2.06 10.10
CA THR A 117 -4.86 -2.07 9.61
C THR A 117 -4.64 -3.31 8.76
N VAL A 118 -4.08 -3.12 7.57
CA VAL A 118 -3.70 -4.20 6.66
C VAL A 118 -2.19 -4.17 6.43
N CYS A 119 -1.63 -5.34 6.17
CA CYS A 119 -0.22 -5.53 5.83
C CYS A 119 -0.15 -6.79 4.98
N HIS A 120 0.50 -6.70 3.81
CA HIS A 120 0.59 -7.80 2.89
C HIS A 120 2.01 -7.90 2.32
N ASN A 121 2.63 -9.07 2.46
CA ASN A 121 3.94 -9.40 1.90
C ASN A 121 5.11 -8.49 2.37
N MET A 122 5.05 -8.03 3.62
CA MET A 122 6.16 -7.36 4.31
C MET A 122 7.02 -8.41 5.02
N LEU A 123 8.35 -8.33 4.89
CA LEU A 123 9.34 -9.24 5.49
C LEU A 123 10.02 -8.63 6.72
#